data_AF-A0A6N1VMV6-F1
#
_entry.id   AF-A0A6N1VMV6-F1
#
_cell.length_a   1.000
_cell.length_b   1.000
_cell.length_c   1.000
_cell.angle_alpha   90.00
_cell.angle_beta   90.00
_cell.angle_gamma   90.00
#
_symmetry.space_group_name_H-M   'P 1'
#
loop_
_entity.id
_entity.type
_entity.pdbx_description
1 polymer ?
#
loop_
_entity_poly.entity_id
_entity_poly.type
_entity_poly.pdbx_seq_one_letter_code
_entity_poly.pdbx_strand_id
1 'polypeptide(L)' 'MGAVAAGIEPASLPDDCRRTEPHAALVEGVDKIVILDRERDALDRQNARTLRCARAHDDIMAALAGEGGIGDE' A
#
# COMPACT_ATOMS: atom_id res chain seq x y z
N MET A 1 0.25 -0.02 22.49
CA MET A 1 -0.82 0.91 22.07
C MET A 1 -0.23 2.30 22.12
N GLY A 2 -0.09 2.98 20.98
CA GLY A 2 0.50 4.33 20.92
C GLY A 2 -0.54 5.37 21.35
N ALA A 3 -0.14 6.31 22.21
CA ALA A 3 -0.99 7.43 22.60
C ALA A 3 -0.99 8.47 21.47
N VAL A 4 -2.16 8.73 20.89
CA VAL A 4 -2.37 9.83 19.95
C VAL A 4 -2.66 11.11 20.75
N ALA A 5 -2.09 12.24 20.33
CA ALA A 5 -2.42 13.55 20.90
C ALA A 5 -3.93 13.80 20.75
N ALA A 6 -4.58 14.30 21.81
CA ALA A 6 -6.01 14.56 21.81
C ALA A 6 -6.38 15.56 20.69
N GLY A 7 -7.15 15.10 19.70
CA GLY A 7 -7.68 15.93 18.62
C GLY A 7 -7.31 15.50 17.19
N ILE A 8 -6.39 14.55 17.00
CA ILE A 8 -6.11 13.96 15.68
C ILE A 8 -6.72 12.56 15.64
N GLU A 9 -7.82 12.41 14.90
CA GLU A 9 -8.36 11.10 14.56
C GLU A 9 -7.49 10.53 13.42
N PRO A 10 -6.67 9.49 13.66
CA PRO A 10 -5.82 8.96 12.59
C PRO A 10 -6.72 8.44 11.48
N ALA A 11 -6.55 9.00 10.27
CA ALA A 11 -7.29 8.56 9.10
C ALA A 11 -7.14 7.04 8.96
N SER A 12 -8.27 6.34 8.78
CA SER A 12 -8.23 4.91 8.48
C SER A 12 -7.41 4.68 7.22
N LEU A 13 -6.51 3.69 7.24
CA LEU A 13 -5.85 3.24 6.02
C LEU A 13 -6.91 2.88 4.97
N PRO A 14 -6.68 3.16 3.68
CA PRO A 14 -7.55 2.69 2.62
C PRO A 14 -7.88 1.20 2.76
N ASP A 15 -9.13 0.81 2.55
CA ASP A 15 -9.62 -0.57 2.75
C ASP A 15 -8.81 -1.60 1.98
N ASP A 16 -8.23 -1.21 0.84
CA ASP A 16 -7.45 -2.11 0.01
C ASP A 16 -6.03 -2.37 0.54
N CYS A 17 -5.51 -1.58 1.49
CA CYS A 17 -4.15 -1.72 2.02
C CYS A 17 -3.85 -3.08 2.66
N ARG A 18 -4.89 -3.82 3.07
CA ARG A 18 -4.77 -5.18 3.62
C ARG A 18 -4.95 -6.28 2.56
N ARG A 19 -5.33 -5.94 1.33
CA ARG A 19 -5.56 -6.90 0.25
C ARG A 19 -4.23 -7.43 -0.27
N THR A 20 -4.20 -8.71 -0.59
CA THR A 20 -3.09 -9.38 -1.29
C THR A 20 -3.44 -9.59 -2.76
N GLU A 21 -2.44 -9.72 -3.61
CA GLU A 21 -2.64 -10.21 -4.98
C GLU A 21 -2.55 -11.74 -5.00
N PRO A 22 -3.44 -12.44 -5.72
CA PRO A 22 -3.29 -13.87 -5.91
C PRO A 22 -2.10 -14.16 -6.83
N HIS A 23 -1.41 -15.28 -6.59
CA HIS A 23 -0.47 -15.85 -7.55
C HIS A 23 -1.17 -16.20 -8.87
N ALA A 24 -0.40 -16.20 -9.95
CA ALA A 24 -0.85 -16.66 -11.25
C ALA A 24 -1.19 -18.16 -11.17
N ALA A 25 -2.33 -18.53 -11.77
CA ALA A 25 -2.74 -19.92 -11.83
C ALA A 25 -1.76 -20.74 -12.68
N LEU A 26 -1.33 -21.88 -12.17
CA LEU A 26 -0.58 -22.87 -12.94
C LEU A 26 -1.56 -23.62 -13.85
N VAL A 27 -1.35 -23.51 -15.16
CA VAL A 27 -2.20 -24.16 -16.16
C VAL A 27 -1.34 -25.15 -16.94
N GLU A 28 -1.78 -26.41 -16.99
CA GLU A 28 -1.08 -27.45 -17.75
C GLU A 28 -0.99 -27.08 -19.23
N GLY A 29 0.18 -27.34 -19.84
CA GLY A 29 0.46 -26.98 -21.23
C GLY A 29 0.77 -25.50 -21.49
N VAL A 30 0.70 -24.63 -20.47
CA VAL A 30 1.14 -23.22 -20.58
C VAL A 30 2.62 -23.11 -20.22
N ASP A 31 3.35 -22.34 -21.01
CA ASP A 31 4.77 -22.07 -20.75
C ASP A 31 4.96 -21.35 -19.41
N LYS A 32 5.97 -21.79 -18.63
CA LYS A 32 6.32 -21.19 -17.34
C LYS A 32 6.70 -19.72 -17.46
N ILE A 33 7.28 -19.28 -18.57
CA ILE A 33 7.58 -17.86 -18.81
C ILE A 33 6.30 -17.03 -18.86
N VAL A 34 5.22 -17.54 -19.46
CA VAL A 34 3.92 -16.87 -19.47
C VAL A 34 3.33 -16.79 -18.06
N ILE A 35 3.51 -17.83 -17.24
CA ILE A 35 3.12 -17.78 -15.83
C ILE A 35 3.93 -16.73 -15.07
N LEU A 36 5.25 -16.68 -15.28
CA LEU A 36 6.13 -15.70 -14.64
C LEU A 36 5.77 -14.25 -15.03
N ASP A 37 5.38 -14.02 -16.28
CA ASP A 37 4.91 -12.71 -16.73
C ASP A 37 3.66 -12.27 -15.94
N ARG A 38 2.68 -13.17 -15.78
CA ARG A 38 1.48 -12.93 -14.96
C ARG A 38 1.80 -12.70 -13.48
N GLU A 39 2.79 -13.39 -12.94
CA GLU A 39 3.27 -13.15 -11.57
C GLU A 39 3.89 -11.76 -11.42
N ARG A 40 4.62 -11.27 -12.44
CA ARG A 40 5.18 -9.91 -12.42
C ARG A 40 4.07 -8.87 -12.43
N ASP A 41 3.03 -9.04 -13.24
CA ASP A 41 1.87 -8.15 -13.23
C ASP A 41 1.17 -8.12 -11.86
N ALA A 42 1.02 -9.29 -11.21
CA ALA A 42 0.46 -9.37 -9.86
C ALA A 42 1.37 -8.65 -8.86
N LEU A 43 2.67 -8.87 -8.92
CA LEU A 43 3.64 -8.20 -8.06
C LEU A 43 3.62 -6.68 -8.25
N ASP A 44 3.51 -6.19 -9.48
CA ASP A 44 3.46 -4.76 -9.77
C ASP A 44 2.21 -4.11 -9.17
N ARG A 45 1.04 -4.74 -9.28
CA ARG A 45 -0.19 -4.27 -8.60
C ARG A 45 -0.03 -4.25 -7.09
N GLN A 46 0.57 -5.29 -6.51
CA GLN A 46 0.81 -5.35 -5.07
C GLN A 46 1.78 -4.26 -4.63
N ASN A 47 2.89 -4.06 -5.35
CA ASN A 47 3.89 -3.05 -5.03
C ASN A 47 3.33 -1.64 -5.14
N ALA A 48 2.56 -1.35 -6.19
CA ALA A 48 1.87 -0.07 -6.34
C ALA A 48 0.95 0.24 -5.15
N ARG A 49 0.23 -0.78 -4.67
CA ARG A 49 -0.62 -0.68 -3.47
C ARG A 49 0.19 -0.48 -2.20
N THR A 50 1.20 -1.31 -1.96
CA THR A 50 2.10 -1.20 -0.81
C THR A 50 2.71 0.19 -0.71
N LEU A 51 3.24 0.72 -1.81
CA LEU A 51 3.87 2.04 -1.84
C LEU A 51 2.87 3.17 -1.56
N ARG A 52 1.65 3.09 -2.09
CA ARG A 52 0.60 4.08 -1.80
C ARG A 52 0.18 4.04 -0.33
N CYS A 53 0.03 2.85 0.25
CA CYS A 53 -0.35 2.69 1.65
C CYS A 53 0.76 3.11 2.61
N ALA A 54 2.03 2.85 2.26
CA ALA A 54 3.19 3.34 3.00
C ALA A 54 3.21 4.88 3.04
N ARG A 55 3.05 5.55 1.88
CA ARG A 55 2.98 7.01 1.83
C ARG A 55 1.86 7.59 2.71
N ALA A 56 0.65 7.03 2.63
CA ALA A 56 -0.46 7.51 3.45
C ALA A 56 -0.17 7.36 4.96
N HIS A 57 0.49 6.27 5.37
CA HIS A 57 0.93 6.10 6.74
C HIS A 57 2.01 7.12 7.13
N ASP A 58 2.99 7.35 6.26
CA ASP A 58 4.07 8.32 6.49
C ASP A 58 3.51 9.75 6.63
N ASP A 59 2.53 10.13 5.82
CA ASP A 59 1.84 11.42 5.90
C ASP A 59 1.10 11.59 7.25
N ILE A 60 0.43 10.53 7.72
CA ILE A 60 -0.22 10.52 9.05
C ILE A 60 0.83 10.70 10.15
N MET A 61 1.96 10.00 10.05
CA MET A 61 3.02 10.09 11.05
C MET A 61 3.70 11.46 11.06
N ALA A 62 3.92 12.07 9.90
CA ALA A 62 4.44 13.43 9.77
C ALA A 62 3.48 14.46 10.40
N ALA A 63 2.17 14.33 10.13
CA ALA A 63 1.16 15.19 10.75
C ALA A 63 1.14 15.05 12.28
N LEU A 64 1.23 13.81 12.78
CA LEU A 64 1.29 13.53 14.23
C LEU A 64 2.58 14.05 14.88
N ALA A 65 3.69 14.05 14.15
CA ALA A 65 4.97 14.59 14.61
C ALA A 65 5.01 16.14 14.61
N GLY A 66 4.00 16.80 14.04
CA GLY A 66 3.97 18.26 13.89
C GLY A 66 4.83 18.78 12.73
N GLU A 67 5.18 17.91 11.77
CA GLU A 67 6.02 18.26 10.62
C GLU A 67 5.19 18.71 9.39
N GLY A 68 3.86 18.74 9.51
CA GLY A 68 2.94 19.20 8.46
C GLY A 68 2.76 20.73 8.43
N GLY A 69 3.72 21.44 7.85
CA GLY A 69 3.51 22.81 7.40
C GLY A 69 2.56 22.84 6.20
N ILE A 70 1.47 23.60 6.32
CA ILE A 70 0.60 23.97 5.20
C ILE A 70 1.46 24.77 4.21
N GLY A 71 1.83 24.14 3.11
CA GLY A 71 2.30 24.85 1.93
C GLY A 71 1.09 25.42 1.21
N ASP A 72 0.80 26.69 1.46
CA ASP A 72 0.09 27.53 0.49
C ASP A 72 1.06 27.78 -0.67
N GLU A 73 0.83 27.15 -1.82
CA GLU A 73 1.17 27.64 -3.17
C GLU A 73 0.50 26.78 -4.26
#